data_AF-A0A3D4GYQ7-F1
#
_entry.id   AF-A0A3D4GYQ7-F1
#
_cell.length_a   1.000
_cell.length_b   1.000
_cell.length_c   1.000
_cell.angle_alpha   90.00
_cell.angle_beta   90.00
_cell.angle_gamma   90.00
#
_symmetry.space_group_name_H-M   'P 1'
#
loop_
_entity.id
_entity.type
_entity.pdbx_description
1 polymer ?
#
loop_
_entity_poly.entity_id
_entity_poly.type
_entity_poly.pdbx_seq_one_letter_code
_entity_poly.pdbx_strand_id
1 'polypeptide(L)'
;MRYVVQRNQGTDIRSLFVSLVEPYSSTSQNLKKVSRINLGLPSEDHSAAAVRVVTTEGRTDLILSSNEPDRTFDLGNGVQAAGRFVVVSLINQNVTNVFLAAGRSVQFLGGSVTTSRSEYTGSIVDLQREETGPAWVDTKGDLPAGVLLRGSQVRIDNDGQRDACYLVEAVSENGRIDLGDTTFIRGMVSNQDYSQGYVYNFEPGNTFEIPTLVHVKIEGDEPSVVRTNCEWNWDPS
;
A
#
# COMPACT_ATOMS: atom_id res chain seq x y z
N MET A 1 -24.95 10.10 6.87
CA MET A 1 -25.36 8.76 6.36
C MET A 1 -25.20 7.76 7.50
N ARG A 2 -26.22 6.97 7.85
CA ARG A 2 -26.08 5.98 8.96
C ARG A 2 -25.59 4.62 8.47
N TYR A 3 -26.10 4.10 7.35
CA TYR A 3 -25.65 2.83 6.74
C TYR A 3 -25.89 2.83 5.23
N VAL A 4 -25.03 2.14 4.46
CA VAL A 4 -25.26 1.76 3.05
C VAL A 4 -24.95 0.27 2.94
N VAL A 5 -25.87 -0.48 2.30
CA VAL A 5 -25.69 -1.91 2.03
C VAL A 5 -25.65 -2.10 0.52
N GLN A 6 -24.51 -2.55 0.01
CA GLN A 6 -24.35 -2.96 -1.39
C GLN A 6 -24.19 -4.47 -1.43
N ARG A 7 -25.04 -5.16 -2.21
CA ARG A 7 -25.09 -6.62 -2.26
C ARG A 7 -25.22 -7.10 -3.69
N ASN A 8 -24.49 -8.16 -4.00
CA ASN A 8 -24.71 -9.00 -5.19
C ASN A 8 -25.29 -10.36 -4.73
N GLN A 9 -26.19 -10.99 -5.50
CA GLN A 9 -26.93 -12.20 -5.10
C GLN A 9 -26.88 -13.28 -6.18
N GLY A 10 -26.58 -14.53 -5.78
CA GLY A 10 -26.40 -15.69 -6.68
C GLY A 10 -25.30 -16.65 -6.17
N THR A 11 -24.98 -17.67 -6.96
CA THR A 11 -23.91 -18.67 -6.68
C THR A 11 -22.63 -18.31 -7.43
N ASP A 12 -21.46 -18.63 -6.87
CA ASP A 12 -20.14 -18.39 -7.47
C ASP A 12 -19.87 -16.93 -7.90
N ILE A 13 -20.40 -15.97 -7.14
CA ILE A 13 -20.24 -14.56 -7.43
C ILE A 13 -18.86 -14.08 -7.00
N ARG A 14 -18.20 -13.38 -7.92
CA ARG A 14 -17.10 -12.46 -7.61
C ARG A 14 -17.59 -11.03 -7.79
N SER A 15 -17.12 -10.12 -6.96
CA SER A 15 -17.55 -8.72 -7.01
C SER A 15 -16.44 -7.80 -6.54
N LEU A 16 -16.35 -6.65 -7.20
CA LEU A 16 -15.44 -5.57 -6.83
C LEU A 16 -16.24 -4.28 -6.68
N PHE A 17 -16.37 -3.83 -5.44
CA PHE A 17 -17.07 -2.60 -5.10
C PHE A 17 -16.08 -1.45 -4.95
N VAL A 18 -16.48 -0.27 -5.43
CA VAL A 18 -15.71 0.96 -5.24
C VAL A 18 -16.61 1.96 -4.54
N SER A 19 -16.13 2.48 -3.42
CA SER A 19 -16.83 3.47 -2.62
C SER A 19 -15.92 4.68 -2.46
N LEU A 20 -16.50 5.87 -2.60
CA LEU A 20 -15.83 7.12 -2.32
C LEU A 20 -16.71 7.89 -1.34
N VAL A 21 -16.13 8.25 -0.19
CA VAL A 21 -16.84 8.93 0.88
C VAL A 21 -16.17 10.28 1.11
N GLU A 22 -16.95 11.35 0.95
CA GLU A 22 -16.53 12.71 1.28
C GLU A 22 -17.20 13.14 2.59
N PRO A 23 -16.44 13.32 3.67
CA PRO A 23 -16.90 14.08 4.82
C PRO A 23 -16.91 15.57 4.44
N TYR A 24 -18.06 16.24 4.58
CA TYR A 24 -18.18 17.68 4.37
C TYR A 24 -19.14 18.31 5.40
N SER A 25 -18.89 19.58 5.75
CA SER A 25 -19.89 20.40 6.45
C SER A 25 -20.95 20.86 5.44
N SER A 26 -22.14 21.24 5.89
CA SER A 26 -23.31 21.50 5.02
C SER A 26 -23.11 22.50 3.87
N THR A 27 -22.02 23.26 3.83
CA THR A 27 -21.75 24.32 2.86
C THR A 27 -20.54 24.08 1.95
N SER A 28 -19.78 22.99 2.11
CA SER A 28 -18.48 22.83 1.43
C SER A 28 -18.26 21.45 0.81
N GLN A 29 -19.07 21.08 -0.19
CA GLN A 29 -18.76 19.92 -1.05
C GLN A 29 -17.59 20.27 -1.97
N ASN A 30 -16.56 19.43 -1.98
CA ASN A 30 -15.40 19.55 -2.84
C ASN A 30 -15.53 18.64 -4.07
N LEU A 31 -16.33 17.58 -4.03
CA LEU A 31 -16.51 16.70 -5.17
C LEU A 31 -17.53 17.23 -6.18
N LYS A 32 -17.07 17.45 -7.42
CA LYS A 32 -17.92 17.83 -8.55
C LYS A 32 -18.43 16.62 -9.33
N LYS A 33 -17.57 15.62 -9.55
CA LYS A 33 -17.92 14.41 -10.33
C LYS A 33 -17.05 13.23 -9.94
N VAL A 34 -17.65 12.05 -9.86
CA VAL A 34 -16.94 10.77 -9.76
C VAL A 34 -17.42 9.86 -10.88
N SER A 35 -16.49 9.20 -11.57
CA SER A 35 -16.80 8.25 -12.62
C SER A 35 -15.81 7.10 -12.62
N ARG A 36 -16.27 5.87 -12.86
CA ARG A 36 -15.39 4.72 -13.05
C ARG A 36 -14.60 4.86 -14.35
N ILE A 37 -13.33 4.49 -14.32
CA ILE A 37 -12.48 4.40 -15.51
C ILE A 37 -12.64 2.99 -16.08
N ASN A 38 -12.84 2.89 -17.39
CA ASN A 38 -12.86 1.60 -18.08
C ASN A 38 -11.41 1.12 -18.28
N LEU A 39 -11.02 0.09 -17.53
CA LEU A 39 -9.68 -0.50 -17.59
C LEU A 39 -9.51 -1.54 -18.71
N GLY A 40 -10.52 -1.75 -19.56
CA GLY A 40 -10.50 -2.78 -20.60
C GLY A 40 -10.53 -4.21 -20.08
N LEU A 41 -10.90 -4.39 -18.81
CA LEU A 41 -10.98 -5.69 -18.16
C LEU A 41 -12.21 -6.47 -18.64
N PRO A 42 -12.09 -7.79 -18.87
CA PRO A 42 -13.25 -8.68 -19.00
C PRO A 42 -14.17 -8.59 -17.77
N SER A 43 -15.45 -8.91 -17.94
CA SER A 43 -16.46 -8.77 -16.88
C SER A 43 -16.17 -9.58 -15.61
N GLU A 44 -15.47 -10.69 -15.78
CA GLU A 44 -15.07 -11.66 -14.77
C GLU A 44 -13.73 -11.33 -14.12
N ASP A 45 -12.98 -10.38 -14.70
CA ASP A 45 -11.72 -9.90 -14.14
C ASP A 45 -12.01 -8.79 -13.11
N HIS A 46 -11.75 -9.12 -11.85
CA HIS A 46 -11.89 -8.23 -10.71
C HIS A 46 -10.54 -7.89 -10.08
N SER A 47 -9.44 -8.01 -10.83
CA SER A 47 -8.09 -7.74 -10.33
C SER A 47 -7.85 -6.26 -10.05
N ALA A 48 -8.61 -5.34 -10.67
CA ALA A 48 -8.44 -3.91 -10.48
C ALA A 48 -9.73 -3.09 -10.67
N ALA A 49 -9.74 -1.90 -10.05
CA ALA A 49 -10.70 -0.85 -10.33
C ALA A 49 -10.02 0.51 -10.30
N ALA A 50 -10.54 1.43 -11.12
CA ALA A 50 -10.08 2.80 -11.11
C ALA A 50 -11.24 3.79 -11.21
N VAL A 51 -11.06 4.96 -10.59
CA VAL A 51 -12.01 6.07 -10.62
C VAL A 51 -11.32 7.37 -10.97
N ARG A 52 -12.07 8.21 -11.67
CA ARG A 52 -11.75 9.60 -11.93
C ARG A 52 -12.61 10.46 -11.03
N VAL A 53 -11.98 11.32 -10.25
CA VAL A 53 -12.60 12.21 -9.29
C VAL A 53 -12.28 13.64 -9.70
N VAL A 54 -13.29 14.47 -9.91
CA VAL A 54 -13.12 15.89 -10.28
C VAL A 54 -13.59 16.73 -9.11
N THR A 55 -12.76 17.65 -8.65
CA THR A 55 -13.11 18.59 -7.58
C THR A 55 -13.82 19.83 -8.13
N THR A 56 -14.49 20.58 -7.26
CA THR A 56 -15.15 21.86 -7.60
C THR A 56 -14.14 22.91 -8.06
N GLU A 57 -12.91 22.86 -7.54
CA GLU A 57 -11.78 23.71 -7.93
C GLU A 57 -11.07 23.26 -9.22
N GLY A 58 -11.50 22.15 -9.84
CA GLY A 58 -11.00 21.70 -11.14
C GLY A 58 -9.81 20.73 -11.10
N ARG A 59 -9.34 20.33 -9.91
CA ARG A 59 -8.39 19.21 -9.77
C ARG A 59 -9.06 17.92 -10.23
N THR A 60 -8.32 17.07 -10.93
CA THR A 60 -8.76 15.71 -11.28
C THR A 60 -7.84 14.70 -10.63
N ASP A 61 -8.36 13.77 -9.84
CA ASP A 61 -7.61 12.65 -9.27
C ASP A 61 -7.98 11.36 -10.03
N LEU A 62 -6.97 10.66 -10.54
CA LEU A 62 -7.07 9.31 -11.10
C LEU A 62 -6.58 8.34 -10.03
N ILE A 63 -7.47 7.47 -9.57
CA ILE A 63 -7.21 6.55 -8.46
C ILE A 63 -7.34 5.13 -8.99
N LEU A 64 -6.30 4.33 -8.85
CA LEU A 64 -6.24 2.91 -9.19
C LEU A 64 -6.07 2.09 -7.89
N SER A 65 -6.80 0.98 -7.81
CA SER A 65 -6.52 -0.11 -6.87
C SER A 65 -6.44 -1.42 -7.65
N SER A 66 -5.41 -2.22 -7.40
CA SER A 66 -5.14 -3.48 -8.10
C SER A 66 -4.51 -4.52 -7.18
N ASN A 67 -4.73 -5.80 -7.48
CA ASN A 67 -4.02 -6.93 -6.89
C ASN A 67 -2.79 -7.37 -7.72
N GLU A 68 -2.54 -6.73 -8.87
CA GLU A 68 -1.49 -7.08 -9.83
C GLU A 68 -0.50 -5.90 -9.96
N PRO A 69 0.49 -5.78 -9.06
CA PRO A 69 1.36 -4.59 -8.96
C PRO A 69 2.19 -4.30 -10.22
N ASP A 70 2.45 -5.33 -11.04
CA ASP A 70 3.25 -5.23 -12.26
C ASP A 70 2.40 -4.99 -13.52
N ARG A 71 1.08 -5.14 -13.44
CA ARG A 71 0.21 -4.94 -14.60
C ARG A 71 -0.02 -3.45 -14.84
N THR A 72 0.25 -3.00 -16.06
CA THR A 72 0.00 -1.63 -16.48
C THR A 72 -1.46 -1.45 -16.88
N PHE A 73 -2.08 -0.39 -16.33
CA PHE A 73 -3.45 0.03 -16.62
C PHE A 73 -3.46 1.44 -17.22
N ASP A 74 -4.27 1.66 -18.25
CA ASP A 74 -4.56 2.99 -18.80
C ASP A 74 -5.64 3.68 -17.96
N LEU A 75 -5.29 4.83 -17.36
CA LEU A 75 -6.18 5.65 -16.55
C LEU A 75 -6.82 6.80 -17.35
N GLY A 76 -6.51 6.89 -18.65
CA GLY A 76 -6.89 7.98 -19.55
C GLY A 76 -6.04 9.24 -19.35
N ASN A 77 -6.23 10.23 -20.23
CA ASN A 77 -5.45 11.47 -20.27
C ASN A 77 -3.93 11.24 -20.41
N GLY A 78 -3.54 10.17 -21.12
CA GLY A 78 -2.13 9.81 -21.29
C GLY A 78 -1.47 9.26 -20.02
N VAL A 79 -2.23 8.96 -18.96
CA VAL A 79 -1.70 8.40 -17.72
C VAL A 79 -1.81 6.88 -17.74
N GLN A 80 -0.68 6.19 -17.56
CA GLN A 80 -0.61 4.74 -17.37
C GLN A 80 0.07 4.42 -16.05
N ALA A 81 -0.41 3.39 -15.33
CA ALA A 81 0.11 3.06 -14.02
C ALA A 81 0.17 1.55 -13.77
N ALA A 82 1.20 1.11 -13.04
CA ALA A 82 1.36 -0.25 -12.53
C ALA A 82 1.66 -0.19 -11.02
N GLY A 83 0.72 -0.65 -10.20
CA GLY A 83 0.85 -0.72 -8.75
C GLY A 83 -0.43 -1.11 -8.02
N ARG A 84 -0.32 -1.54 -6.76
CA ARG A 84 -1.49 -1.95 -5.96
C ARG A 84 -2.40 -0.78 -5.61
N PHE A 85 -1.84 0.40 -5.37
CA PHE A 85 -2.63 1.62 -5.16
C PHE A 85 -1.91 2.83 -5.74
N VAL A 86 -2.59 3.56 -6.62
CA VAL A 86 -2.02 4.73 -7.30
C VAL A 86 -2.99 5.90 -7.26
N VAL A 87 -2.48 7.09 -6.94
CA VAL A 87 -3.21 8.36 -7.08
C VAL A 87 -2.38 9.31 -7.93
N VAL A 88 -2.95 9.76 -9.04
CA VAL A 88 -2.38 10.79 -9.91
C VAL A 88 -3.31 12.00 -9.91
N SER A 89 -2.84 13.14 -9.41
CA SER A 89 -3.62 14.38 -9.44
C SER A 89 -3.18 15.25 -10.61
N LEU A 90 -4.16 15.86 -11.28
CA LEU A 90 -3.96 16.75 -12.40
C LEU A 90 -4.66 18.09 -12.16
N ILE A 91 -4.02 19.19 -12.57
CA ILE A 91 -4.61 20.52 -12.68
C ILE A 91 -4.35 21.02 -14.09
N ASN A 92 -5.39 21.45 -14.81
CA ASN A 92 -5.28 21.85 -16.23
C ASN A 92 -4.57 20.79 -17.10
N GLN A 93 -4.83 19.50 -16.84
CA GLN A 93 -4.19 18.33 -17.48
C GLN A 93 -2.71 18.09 -17.17
N ASN A 94 -2.06 18.96 -16.41
CA ASN A 94 -0.70 18.73 -15.94
C ASN A 94 -0.73 17.91 -14.65
N VAL A 95 0.10 16.88 -14.55
CA VAL A 95 0.26 16.09 -13.33
C VAL A 95 0.94 16.94 -12.26
N THR A 96 0.36 17.00 -11.06
CA THR A 96 0.88 17.78 -9.93
C THR A 96 1.21 16.91 -8.72
N ASN A 97 0.71 15.67 -8.68
CA ASN A 97 0.96 14.73 -7.59
C ASN A 97 0.95 13.30 -8.12
N VAL A 98 1.93 12.51 -7.68
CA VAL A 98 1.95 11.05 -7.88
C VAL A 98 2.13 10.39 -6.51
N PHE A 99 1.20 9.52 -6.17
CA PHE A 99 1.31 8.57 -5.06
C PHE A 99 1.28 7.16 -5.66
N LEU A 100 2.35 6.40 -5.49
CA LEU A 100 2.54 5.05 -6.02
C LEU A 100 2.86 4.14 -4.84
N ALA A 101 1.95 3.23 -4.50
CA ALA A 101 2.14 2.22 -3.47
C ALA A 101 2.12 0.81 -4.06
N ALA A 102 3.09 0.01 -3.62
CA ALA A 102 3.43 -1.30 -4.15
C ALA A 102 3.32 -1.37 -5.67
N GLY A 103 4.15 -0.60 -6.37
CA GLY A 103 4.06 -0.49 -7.81
C GLY A 103 5.39 -0.21 -8.50
N ARG A 104 5.37 -0.32 -9.82
CA ARG A 104 6.55 -0.25 -10.70
C ARG A 104 6.66 1.08 -11.42
N SER A 105 5.53 1.68 -11.83
CA SER A 105 5.58 2.89 -12.66
C SER A 105 4.29 3.69 -12.67
N VAL A 106 4.43 5.00 -12.84
CA VAL A 106 3.39 5.91 -13.33
C VAL A 106 3.98 6.71 -14.49
N GLN A 107 3.42 6.55 -15.67
CA GLN A 107 3.79 7.27 -16.90
C GLN A 107 2.71 8.28 -17.23
N PHE A 108 3.10 9.47 -17.68
CA PHE A 108 2.18 10.55 -18.06
C PHE A 108 2.85 11.52 -19.04
N LEU A 109 2.07 12.43 -19.60
CA LEU A 109 2.62 13.51 -20.42
C LEU A 109 3.50 14.42 -19.56
N GLY A 110 4.79 14.50 -19.87
CA GLY A 110 5.77 15.26 -19.09
C GLY A 110 6.79 14.39 -18.36
N GLY A 111 6.56 13.08 -18.22
CA GLY A 111 7.57 12.17 -17.68
C GLY A 111 7.02 10.90 -17.03
N SER A 112 7.87 10.25 -16.22
CA SER A 112 7.51 9.04 -15.50
C SER A 112 8.19 8.93 -14.13
N VAL A 113 7.47 8.31 -13.20
CA VAL A 113 7.99 7.87 -11.90
C VAL A 113 8.12 6.35 -11.96
N THR A 114 9.31 5.81 -11.70
CA THR A 114 9.55 4.36 -11.70
C THR A 114 10.25 3.90 -10.42
N THR A 115 10.04 2.64 -10.05
CA THR A 115 10.77 1.95 -8.98
C THR A 115 11.51 0.74 -9.56
N SER A 116 12.33 0.05 -8.78
CA SER A 116 12.94 -1.24 -9.17
C SER A 116 12.16 -2.48 -8.69
N ARG A 117 11.25 -2.30 -7.71
CA ARG A 117 10.38 -3.35 -7.16
C ARG A 117 9.08 -2.77 -6.59
N SER A 118 8.03 -3.59 -6.51
CA SER A 118 6.77 -3.24 -5.84
C SER A 118 6.83 -3.46 -4.32
N GLU A 119 7.75 -4.29 -3.84
CA GLU A 119 7.82 -4.67 -2.43
C GLU A 119 9.19 -5.24 -2.11
N TYR A 120 9.57 -5.15 -0.84
CA TYR A 120 10.64 -5.98 -0.29
C TYR A 120 10.02 -7.23 0.31
N THR A 121 10.61 -8.38 0.03
CA THR A 121 10.11 -9.68 0.50
C THR A 121 11.22 -10.52 1.09
N GLY A 122 10.83 -11.50 1.89
CA GLY A 122 11.75 -12.45 2.49
C GLY A 122 11.03 -13.40 3.43
N SER A 123 11.80 -14.06 4.29
CA SER A 123 11.30 -14.97 5.33
C SER A 123 11.84 -14.62 6.71
N ILE A 124 11.05 -14.86 7.73
CA ILE A 124 11.46 -14.77 9.13
C ILE A 124 12.43 -15.90 9.47
N VAL A 125 13.55 -15.57 10.10
CA VAL A 125 14.57 -16.52 10.56
C VAL A 125 14.46 -16.70 12.07
N ASP A 126 14.31 -15.61 12.82
CA ASP A 126 14.08 -15.64 14.25
C ASP A 126 13.31 -14.39 14.70
N LEU A 127 12.78 -14.42 15.92
CA LEU A 127 12.01 -13.34 16.50
C LEU A 127 12.29 -13.20 17.99
N GLN A 128 12.17 -11.97 18.47
CA GLN A 128 12.14 -11.68 19.90
C GLN A 128 10.96 -12.43 20.56
N ARG A 129 11.20 -13.03 21.74
CA ARG A 129 10.19 -13.82 22.47
C ARG A 129 9.92 -13.35 23.88
N GLU A 130 10.67 -12.36 24.37
CA GLU A 130 10.50 -11.83 25.72
C GLU A 130 9.24 -10.97 25.80
N GLU A 131 8.60 -10.97 26.98
CA GLU A 131 7.38 -10.18 27.22
C GLU A 131 7.64 -8.67 27.22
N THR A 132 8.89 -8.26 27.38
CA THR A 132 9.28 -6.86 27.53
C THR A 132 10.49 -6.53 26.66
N GLY A 133 10.64 -5.25 26.36
CA GLY A 133 11.71 -4.73 25.52
C GLY A 133 11.29 -4.60 24.05
N PRO A 134 12.19 -4.05 23.21
CA PRO A 134 11.88 -3.81 21.81
C PRO A 134 11.76 -5.12 21.04
N ALA A 135 10.72 -5.21 20.23
CA ALA A 135 10.50 -6.35 19.35
C ALA A 135 11.39 -6.24 18.11
N TRP A 136 11.91 -7.39 17.67
CA TRP A 136 12.72 -7.50 16.47
C TRP A 136 12.49 -8.85 15.80
N VAL A 137 12.74 -8.88 14.49
CA VAL A 137 12.78 -10.12 13.71
C VAL A 137 14.07 -10.19 12.91
N ASP A 138 14.74 -11.32 12.95
CA ASP A 138 15.81 -11.64 12.01
C ASP A 138 15.19 -12.16 10.72
N THR A 139 15.69 -11.70 9.58
CA THR A 139 15.10 -12.04 8.29
C THR A 139 16.13 -12.53 7.28
N LYS A 140 15.63 -13.25 6.28
CA LYS A 140 16.33 -13.53 5.04
C LYS A 140 15.59 -12.83 3.92
N GLY A 141 16.16 -11.74 3.41
CA GLY A 141 15.59 -10.94 2.33
C GLY A 141 16.60 -9.89 1.88
N ASP A 142 16.34 -9.28 0.72
CA ASP A 142 17.13 -8.16 0.21
C ASP A 142 16.52 -6.86 0.73
N LEU A 143 16.96 -6.45 1.93
CA LEU A 143 16.50 -5.25 2.62
C LEU A 143 17.60 -4.18 2.66
N PRO A 144 17.27 -2.91 2.38
CA PRO A 144 18.19 -1.81 2.58
C PRO A 144 18.41 -1.57 4.08
N ALA A 145 19.67 -1.60 4.51
CA ALA A 145 20.05 -1.26 5.88
C ALA A 145 19.80 0.23 6.18
N GLY A 146 19.70 0.55 7.47
CA GLY A 146 19.48 1.89 7.97
C GLY A 146 17.99 2.24 8.14
N VAL A 147 17.64 3.46 7.72
CA VAL A 147 16.35 4.09 8.06
C VAL A 147 15.42 4.28 6.85
N LEU A 148 15.79 3.78 5.67
CA LEU A 148 14.96 3.95 4.46
C LEU A 148 13.56 3.36 4.63
N LEU A 149 13.44 2.23 5.33
CA LEU A 149 12.15 1.59 5.62
C LEU A 149 11.46 2.13 6.86
N ARG A 150 12.05 3.08 7.60
CA ARG A 150 11.47 3.63 8.83
C ARG A 150 10.07 4.19 8.57
N GLY A 151 9.11 3.82 9.42
CA GLY A 151 7.71 4.21 9.32
C GLY A 151 6.91 3.43 8.28
N SER A 152 7.51 2.47 7.59
CA SER A 152 6.80 1.51 6.73
C SER A 152 6.15 0.43 7.59
N GLN A 153 5.18 -0.28 7.03
CA GLN A 153 4.59 -1.46 7.65
C GLN A 153 5.22 -2.71 7.04
N VAL A 154 5.70 -3.62 7.88
CA VAL A 154 5.99 -5.00 7.48
C VAL A 154 4.76 -5.84 7.79
N ARG A 155 4.29 -6.58 6.79
CA ARG A 155 3.23 -7.58 6.94
C ARG A 155 3.88 -8.94 6.90
N ILE A 156 3.69 -9.74 7.94
CA ILE A 156 4.18 -11.11 8.03
C ILE A 156 2.99 -12.04 7.78
N ASP A 157 3.14 -13.01 6.89
CA ASP A 157 2.10 -14.00 6.67
C ASP A 157 1.98 -14.94 7.88
N ASN A 158 0.75 -15.29 8.22
CA ASN A 158 0.45 -16.19 9.33
C ASN A 158 -0.85 -16.97 9.08
N ASP A 159 -1.36 -17.63 10.12
CA ASP A 159 -2.60 -18.42 10.07
C ASP A 159 -3.90 -17.60 10.01
N GLY A 160 -3.82 -16.27 9.94
CA GLY A 160 -4.96 -15.36 9.81
C GLY A 160 -5.77 -15.15 11.10
N GLN A 161 -5.37 -15.69 12.25
CA GLN A 161 -6.09 -15.49 13.51
C GLN A 161 -5.99 -14.05 14.05
N ARG A 162 -4.89 -13.37 13.74
CA ARG A 162 -4.66 -11.96 14.07
C ARG A 162 -3.79 -11.35 12.99
N ASP A 163 -4.04 -10.08 12.64
CA ASP A 163 -3.19 -9.34 11.72
C ASP A 163 -1.75 -9.23 12.25
N ALA A 164 -0.77 -9.40 11.37
CA ALA A 164 0.65 -9.40 11.68
C ALA A 164 1.37 -8.27 10.93
N CYS A 165 0.82 -7.06 11.08
CA CYS A 165 1.39 -5.83 10.56
C CYS A 165 2.10 -5.05 11.68
N TYR A 166 3.36 -4.69 11.45
CA TYR A 166 4.21 -4.00 12.42
C TYR A 166 4.94 -2.80 11.79
N LEU A 167 5.14 -1.75 12.58
CA LEU A 167 5.86 -0.55 12.15
C LEU A 167 7.37 -0.81 12.17
N VAL A 168 8.06 -0.55 11.06
CA VAL A 168 9.51 -0.65 10.97
C VAL A 168 10.17 0.60 11.56
N GLU A 169 11.09 0.44 12.51
CA GLU A 169 11.88 1.54 13.07
C GLU A 169 13.26 1.65 12.41
N ALA A 170 13.90 0.52 12.14
CA ALA A 170 15.19 0.42 11.46
C ALA A 170 15.41 -0.98 10.89
N VAL A 171 16.35 -1.08 9.95
CA VAL A 171 16.89 -2.36 9.47
C VAL A 171 18.40 -2.34 9.67
N SER A 172 18.96 -3.41 10.20
CA SER A 172 20.41 -3.55 10.37
C SER A 172 21.06 -4.25 9.18
N GLU A 173 22.39 -4.19 9.09
CA GLU A 173 23.20 -4.78 8.01
C GLU A 173 23.00 -6.29 7.84
N ASN A 174 22.61 -7.02 8.89
CA ASN A 174 22.37 -8.46 8.82
C ASN A 174 20.91 -8.83 8.50
N GLY A 175 20.06 -7.85 8.19
CA GLY A 175 18.65 -8.07 7.88
C GLY A 175 17.73 -8.17 9.10
N ARG A 176 18.19 -7.84 10.31
CA ARG A 176 17.27 -7.66 11.45
C ARG A 176 16.42 -6.42 11.24
N ILE A 177 15.11 -6.57 11.41
CA ILE A 177 14.14 -5.48 11.42
C ILE A 177 13.77 -5.19 12.88
N ASP A 178 14.00 -3.95 13.30
CA ASP A 178 13.54 -3.45 14.61
C ASP A 178 12.11 -2.91 14.48
N LEU A 179 11.23 -3.36 15.36
CA LEU A 179 9.79 -3.11 15.32
C LEU A 179 9.28 -2.31 16.54
N GLY A 180 10.20 -1.79 17.35
CA GLY A 180 9.90 -0.91 18.47
C GLY A 180 9.17 -1.58 19.62
N ASP A 181 8.36 -0.79 20.33
CA ASP A 181 7.58 -1.24 21.49
C ASP A 181 6.29 -1.95 21.05
N THR A 182 6.43 -3.24 20.74
CA THR A 182 5.32 -4.13 20.38
C THR A 182 5.59 -5.54 20.89
N THR A 183 4.64 -6.47 20.70
CA THR A 183 4.84 -7.88 21.04
C THR A 183 4.28 -8.77 19.95
N PHE A 184 4.95 -9.90 19.71
CA PHE A 184 4.46 -10.96 18.83
C PHE A 184 3.58 -11.98 19.58
N ILE A 185 3.45 -11.86 20.89
CA ILE A 185 2.58 -12.71 21.70
C ILE A 185 1.12 -12.36 21.37
N ARG A 186 0.36 -13.35 20.90
CA ARG A 186 -1.08 -13.18 20.64
C ARG A 186 -1.98 -13.82 21.69
N GLY A 187 -1.43 -14.67 22.54
CA GLY A 187 -2.16 -15.29 23.64
C GLY A 187 -1.27 -16.22 24.44
N MET A 188 -1.87 -16.89 25.42
CA MET A 188 -1.22 -17.92 26.22
C MET A 188 -1.64 -19.29 25.70
N VAL A 189 -0.76 -20.29 25.88
CA VAL A 189 -1.09 -21.68 25.56
C VAL A 189 -2.24 -22.17 26.46
N SER A 190 -2.23 -21.75 27.73
CA SER A 190 -3.29 -22.06 28.69
C SER A 190 -3.62 -20.84 29.55
N ASN A 191 -4.91 -20.54 29.72
CA ASN A 191 -5.38 -19.50 30.64
C ASN A 191 -5.40 -19.95 32.11
N GLN A 192 -5.07 -21.22 32.38
CA GLN A 192 -5.06 -21.82 33.72
C GLN A 192 -3.64 -22.19 34.19
N ASP A 193 -2.69 -22.27 33.26
CA ASP A 193 -1.31 -22.69 33.52
C ASP A 193 -0.33 -21.84 32.69
N TYR A 194 0.17 -20.77 33.32
CA TYR A 194 1.10 -19.82 32.71
C TYR A 194 2.48 -20.43 32.41
N SER A 195 2.83 -21.59 32.99
CA SER A 195 4.12 -22.25 32.73
C SER A 195 4.22 -22.84 31.32
N GLN A 196 3.09 -22.99 30.62
CA GLN A 196 3.04 -23.47 29.24
C GLN A 196 3.41 -22.40 28.20
N GLY A 197 3.61 -21.15 28.64
CA GLY A 197 4.11 -20.08 27.79
C GLY A 197 3.08 -19.50 26.82
N TYR A 198 3.59 -18.98 25.70
CA TYR A 198 2.87 -18.10 24.80
C TYR A 198 2.62 -18.70 23.43
N VAL A 199 1.52 -18.25 22.82
CA VAL A 199 1.25 -18.42 21.40
C VAL A 199 1.70 -17.15 20.69
N TYR A 200 2.59 -17.30 19.71
CA TYR A 200 3.10 -16.20 18.90
C TYR A 200 2.24 -16.00 17.63
N ASN A 201 2.29 -14.79 17.08
CA ASN A 201 1.46 -14.38 15.95
C ASN A 201 1.95 -14.93 14.61
N PHE A 202 3.21 -15.31 14.53
CA PHE A 202 3.89 -15.91 13.38
C PHE A 202 5.09 -16.72 13.90
N GLU A 203 5.71 -17.49 13.01
CA GLU A 203 6.83 -18.38 13.33
C GLU A 203 7.98 -18.24 12.31
N PRO A 204 9.20 -18.65 12.67
CA PRO A 204 10.28 -18.78 11.72
C PRO A 204 9.87 -19.59 10.47
N GLY A 205 10.29 -19.12 9.30
CA GLY A 205 9.89 -19.67 8.01
C GLY A 205 8.69 -18.98 7.37
N ASN A 206 7.88 -18.22 8.12
CA ASN A 206 6.83 -17.39 7.52
C ASN A 206 7.42 -16.28 6.63
N THR A 207 6.72 -15.95 5.56
CA THR A 207 7.09 -14.90 4.61
C THR A 207 6.69 -13.52 5.13
N PHE A 208 7.34 -12.47 4.63
CA PHE A 208 6.92 -11.09 4.86
C PHE A 208 6.96 -10.27 3.57
N GLU A 209 6.17 -9.19 3.56
CA GLU A 209 6.20 -8.14 2.54
C GLU A 209 6.28 -6.74 3.20
N ILE A 210 7.03 -5.84 2.57
CA ILE A 210 7.05 -4.40 2.87
C ILE A 210 6.76 -3.66 1.55
N PRO A 211 5.55 -3.11 1.36
CA PRO A 211 5.18 -2.35 0.17
C PRO A 211 6.11 -1.17 -0.10
N THR A 212 6.52 -0.98 -1.36
CA THR A 212 7.19 0.26 -1.75
C THR A 212 6.21 1.42 -1.79
N LEU A 213 6.70 2.64 -1.56
CA LEU A 213 5.94 3.88 -1.59
C LEU A 213 6.78 4.96 -2.22
N VAL A 214 6.22 5.64 -3.22
CA VAL A 214 6.73 6.90 -3.76
C VAL A 214 5.59 7.92 -3.76
N HIS A 215 5.76 9.01 -3.03
CA HIS A 215 4.85 10.15 -3.04
C HIS A 215 5.64 11.41 -3.39
N VAL A 216 5.36 11.95 -4.56
CA VAL A 216 6.00 13.17 -5.09
C VAL A 216 4.95 14.20 -5.48
N LYS A 217 5.33 15.47 -5.34
CA LYS A 217 4.63 16.60 -5.96
C LYS A 217 5.44 17.10 -7.13
N ILE A 218 4.76 17.51 -8.20
CA ILE A 218 5.40 17.96 -9.44
C ILE A 218 5.03 19.43 -9.63
N GLU A 219 6.04 20.30 -9.49
CA GLU A 219 5.91 21.74 -9.65
C GLU A 219 7.03 22.19 -10.60
N GLY A 220 6.69 22.48 -11.86
CA GLY A 220 7.71 22.74 -12.90
C GLY A 220 8.35 21.45 -13.42
N ASP A 221 9.66 21.46 -13.63
CA ASP A 221 10.39 20.40 -14.34
C ASP A 221 10.94 19.28 -13.43
N GLU A 222 10.95 19.49 -12.11
CA GLU A 222 11.48 18.52 -11.14
C GLU A 222 10.46 18.15 -10.05
N PRO A 223 10.36 16.87 -9.68
CA PRO A 223 9.52 16.43 -8.57
C PRO A 223 10.17 16.71 -7.21
N SER A 224 9.35 17.17 -6.27
CA SER A 224 9.70 17.19 -4.85
C SER A 224 9.19 15.94 -4.14
N VAL A 225 10.05 15.27 -3.39
CA VAL A 225 9.69 14.08 -2.62
C VAL A 225 8.93 14.48 -1.37
N VAL A 226 7.68 14.04 -1.27
CA VAL A 226 6.89 14.13 -0.04
C VAL A 226 7.24 12.97 0.88
N ARG A 227 7.29 11.75 0.34
CA ARG A 227 7.66 10.54 1.08
C ARG A 227 8.16 9.44 0.13
N THR A 228 9.18 8.69 0.54
CA THR A 228 9.56 7.45 -0.12
C THR A 228 10.12 6.44 0.90
N ASN A 229 10.02 5.14 0.60
CA ASN A 229 10.73 4.07 1.31
C ASN A 229 11.52 3.15 0.34
N CYS A 230 11.73 3.60 -0.89
CA CYS A 230 12.47 2.84 -1.89
C CYS A 230 13.28 3.76 -2.80
N GLU A 231 14.23 3.15 -3.51
CA GLU A 231 14.83 3.78 -4.67
C GLU A 231 13.78 3.97 -5.77
N TRP A 232 13.83 5.11 -6.43
CA TRP A 232 12.91 5.50 -7.48
C TRP A 232 13.60 6.45 -8.45
N ASN A 233 13.10 6.53 -9.67
CA ASN A 233 13.62 7.42 -10.72
C ASN A 233 12.53 8.34 -11.26
N TRP A 234 12.94 9.55 -11.63
CA TRP A 234 12.19 10.51 -12.42
C TRP A 234 12.81 10.59 -13.81
N ASP A 235 12.04 10.28 -14.85
CA ASP A 235 12.44 10.47 -16.24
C ASP A 235 11.52 11.51 -16.89
N PRO A 236 12.01 12.75 -17.15
CA PRO A 236 11.24 13.74 -17.91
C PRO A 236 11.11 13.31 -19.38
N SER A 237 9.96 13.60 -20.00
CA SER A 237 9.69 13.28 -21.41
C SER A 237 10.25 14.31 -22.38
#